data_AF-A0A2J6X0J7-F1
#
_entry.id   AF-A0A2J6X0J7-F1
#
_cell.length_a   1.000
_cell.length_b   1.000
_cell.length_c   1.000
_cell.angle_alpha   90.00
_cell.angle_beta   90.00
_cell.angle_gamma   90.00
#
_symmetry.space_group_name_H-M   'P 1'
#
loop_
_entity.id
_entity.type
_entity.pdbx_description
1 polymer ?
#
loop_
_entity_poly.entity_id
_entity_poly.type
_entity_poly.pdbx_seq_one_letter_code
_entity_poly.pdbx_strand_id
1 'polypeptide(L)'
;MKRRRLVLFIIILTWVAVPTSAAAQEPAPLVIAVDELYHGDIATFDQPVLVLGEVDGDITSWFGSITVRGVVRGDIVSYTGSIELDSGAVVEGNVLSLTGGVQMKSGAEANGAVIGIEPLAGSTVTTALINALRGQPQSRRFLPTGISGIIGATITILLTVGLTLIWPRRTAGIGRALRAAPLRSALVGFLSTVLILAALPFVVGLLTLTLIGPILFLPLSLLLHVPYAIGFTGVARALTAAWPPTWALRPPLAAAVGTLIIITPLVVVSTVAPTVALAIGYAVASWGLGAALISRGGALPIWQDRLVYEYGRSD
;
A
#
# COMPACT_ATOMS: atom_id res chain seq x y z
N MET A 1 -3.39 35.70 17.06
CA MET A 1 -2.96 35.77 15.64
C MET A 1 -2.12 34.57 15.14
N LYS A 2 -1.32 33.89 15.97
CA LYS A 2 -0.45 32.76 15.54
C LYS A 2 -1.21 31.48 15.10
N ARG A 3 -2.31 31.12 15.78
CA ARG A 3 -3.09 29.90 15.51
C ARG A 3 -3.77 29.89 14.13
N ARG A 4 -4.28 31.04 13.69
CA ARG A 4 -4.98 31.20 12.40
C ARG A 4 -4.02 31.12 11.21
N ARG A 5 -2.79 31.64 11.37
CA ARG A 5 -1.71 31.53 10.37
C ARG A 5 -1.15 30.11 10.27
N LEU A 6 -1.06 29.39 11.39
CA LEU A 6 -0.66 27.97 11.40
C LEU A 6 -1.67 27.08 10.68
N VAL A 7 -2.98 27.29 10.91
CA VAL A 7 -4.05 26.54 10.22
C VAL A 7 -4.05 26.83 8.71
N LEU A 8 -3.92 28.10 8.32
CA LEU A 8 -3.77 28.48 6.90
C LEU A 8 -2.53 27.86 6.25
N PHE A 9 -1.40 27.83 6.97
CA PHE A 9 -0.18 27.22 6.47
C PHE A 9 -0.33 25.70 6.29
N ILE A 10 -0.98 25.00 7.23
CA ILE A 10 -1.27 23.57 7.12
C ILE A 10 -2.25 23.29 5.95
N ILE A 11 -3.27 24.12 5.76
CA ILE A 11 -4.23 24.01 4.64
C ILE A 11 -3.53 24.23 3.30
N ILE A 12 -2.64 25.22 3.20
CA ILE A 12 -1.86 25.49 1.97
C ILE A 12 -0.86 24.36 1.71
N LEU A 13 -0.19 23.84 2.75
CA LEU A 13 0.74 22.72 2.62
C LEU A 13 0.03 21.43 2.21
N THR A 14 -1.20 21.20 2.69
CA THR A 14 -2.04 20.06 2.27
C THR A 14 -2.60 20.25 0.87
N TRP A 15 -2.85 21.48 0.42
CA TRP A 15 -3.24 21.79 -0.96
C TRP A 15 -2.10 21.58 -1.96
N VAL A 16 -0.87 21.98 -1.59
CA VAL A 16 0.34 21.79 -2.42
C VAL A 16 0.78 20.32 -2.43
N ALA A 17 0.43 19.55 -1.39
CA ALA A 17 0.67 18.10 -1.33
C ALA A 17 -0.45 17.25 -1.96
N VAL A 18 -1.52 17.86 -2.51
CA VAL A 18 -2.37 17.14 -3.45
C VAL A 18 -1.49 16.92 -4.67
N PRO A 19 -1.16 15.66 -5.04
CA PRO A 19 -0.47 15.43 -6.30
C PRO A 19 -1.35 16.04 -7.38
N THR A 20 -0.90 17.16 -7.95
CA THR A 20 -1.37 17.57 -9.28
C THR A 20 -1.18 16.33 -10.11
N SER A 21 -2.29 15.77 -10.61
CA SER A 21 -2.28 14.58 -11.44
C SER A 21 -1.23 14.83 -12.52
N ALA A 22 -0.04 14.29 -12.32
CA ALA A 22 0.93 14.19 -13.38
C ALA A 22 0.22 13.23 -14.32
N ALA A 23 -0.37 13.78 -15.38
CA ALA A 23 -0.81 12.97 -16.50
C ALA A 23 0.47 12.31 -16.98
N ALA A 24 0.74 11.10 -16.47
CA ALA A 24 1.75 10.24 -17.01
C ALA A 24 1.35 10.07 -18.46
N GLN A 25 2.09 10.72 -19.35
CA GLN A 25 1.89 10.56 -20.78
C GLN A 25 2.14 9.09 -21.04
N GLU A 26 1.08 8.36 -21.43
CA GLU A 26 1.24 6.93 -21.68
C GLU A 26 2.35 6.75 -22.72
N PRO A 27 3.30 5.82 -22.48
CA PRO A 27 4.37 5.56 -23.43
C PRO A 27 3.77 5.29 -24.81
N ALA A 28 4.33 5.90 -25.86
CA ALA A 28 3.85 5.68 -27.21
C ALA A 28 3.91 4.16 -27.52
N PRO A 29 2.84 3.58 -28.08
CA PRO A 29 2.81 2.14 -28.33
C PRO A 29 3.90 1.74 -29.33
N LEU A 30 4.53 0.59 -29.10
CA LEU A 30 5.29 -0.11 -30.13
C LEU A 30 4.29 -0.68 -31.13
N VAL A 31 4.25 -0.14 -32.34
CA VAL A 31 3.30 -0.55 -33.37
C VAL A 31 4.03 -1.38 -34.42
N ILE A 32 3.55 -2.59 -34.66
CA ILE A 32 3.92 -3.39 -35.84
C ILE A 32 2.84 -3.15 -36.89
N ALA A 33 3.20 -2.50 -38.00
CA ALA A 33 2.23 -2.08 -39.03
C ALA A 33 1.67 -3.29 -39.83
N VAL A 34 0.55 -3.10 -40.54
CA VAL A 34 -0.17 -4.18 -41.27
C VAL A 34 0.70 -4.90 -42.30
N ASP A 35 1.62 -4.16 -42.90
CA ASP A 35 2.55 -4.56 -43.96
C ASP A 35 3.96 -4.90 -43.42
N GLU A 36 4.11 -4.98 -42.11
CA GLU A 36 5.36 -5.29 -41.42
C GLU A 36 5.38 -6.74 -40.93
N LEU A 37 6.45 -7.45 -41.26
CA LEU A 37 6.80 -8.76 -40.71
C LEU A 37 8.02 -8.61 -39.80
N TYR A 38 7.79 -8.58 -38.49
CA TYR A 38 8.85 -8.49 -37.49
C TYR A 38 9.43 -9.89 -37.22
N HIS A 39 10.75 -10.04 -37.32
CA HIS A 39 11.43 -11.30 -37.02
C HIS A 39 12.13 -11.22 -35.67
N GLY A 40 11.83 -12.16 -34.78
CA GLY A 40 12.42 -12.28 -33.45
C GLY A 40 11.51 -11.82 -32.32
N ASP A 41 12.06 -11.84 -31.10
CA ASP A 41 11.28 -11.61 -29.89
C ASP A 41 11.15 -10.11 -29.55
N ILE A 42 9.97 -9.73 -29.06
CA ILE A 42 9.64 -8.39 -28.60
C ILE A 42 9.54 -8.42 -27.08
N ALA A 43 10.43 -7.71 -26.39
CA ALA A 43 10.40 -7.55 -24.94
C ALA A 43 10.22 -6.08 -24.57
N THR A 44 9.11 -5.75 -23.90
CA THR A 44 8.82 -4.39 -23.43
C THR A 44 8.69 -4.34 -21.91
N PHE A 45 9.16 -3.24 -21.32
CA PHE A 45 8.96 -3.01 -19.89
C PHE A 45 7.63 -2.31 -19.64
N ASP A 46 7.48 -1.03 -19.99
CA ASP A 46 6.27 -0.22 -19.74
C ASP A 46 5.54 0.24 -21.02
N GLN A 47 6.05 -0.14 -22.18
CA GLN A 47 5.53 0.30 -23.46
C GLN A 47 4.39 -0.61 -23.93
N PRO A 48 3.20 -0.07 -24.27
CA PRO A 48 2.15 -0.87 -24.89
C PRO A 48 2.60 -1.42 -26.24
N VAL A 49 2.13 -2.60 -26.62
CA VAL A 49 2.44 -3.23 -27.92
C VAL A 49 1.16 -3.37 -28.72
N LEU A 50 1.15 -2.87 -29.95
CA LEU A 50 0.05 -2.99 -30.91
C LEU A 50 0.53 -3.73 -32.15
N VAL A 51 0.02 -4.93 -32.37
CA VAL A 51 0.36 -5.75 -33.54
C VAL A 51 -0.76 -5.67 -34.57
N LEU A 52 -0.50 -5.03 -35.70
CA LEU A 52 -1.41 -4.97 -36.85
C LEU A 52 -0.97 -5.90 -37.99
N GLY A 53 0.33 -6.15 -38.14
CA GLY A 53 0.92 -7.06 -39.13
C GLY A 53 1.27 -8.42 -38.54
N GLU A 54 2.49 -8.89 -38.79
CA GLU A 54 2.93 -10.23 -38.41
C GLU A 54 4.20 -10.19 -37.55
N VAL A 55 4.23 -11.02 -36.49
CA VAL A 55 5.39 -11.20 -35.62
C VAL A 55 5.79 -12.67 -35.62
N ASP A 56 6.99 -12.94 -36.12
CA ASP A 56 7.63 -14.25 -36.10
C ASP A 56 8.57 -14.38 -34.89
N GLY A 57 7.97 -14.54 -33.71
CA GLY A 57 8.66 -14.62 -32.42
C GLY A 57 7.74 -14.38 -31.23
N ASP A 58 8.33 -14.36 -30.04
CA ASP A 58 7.58 -14.20 -28.79
C ASP A 58 7.37 -12.73 -28.42
N ILE A 59 6.25 -12.39 -27.80
CA ILE A 59 5.95 -11.05 -27.30
C ILE A 59 5.81 -11.11 -25.78
N THR A 60 6.75 -10.49 -25.07
CA THR A 60 6.70 -10.35 -23.62
C THR A 60 6.58 -8.88 -23.20
N SER A 61 5.58 -8.58 -22.37
CA SER A 61 5.47 -7.28 -21.69
C SER A 61 5.35 -7.41 -20.18
N TRP A 62 6.12 -6.61 -19.44
CA TRP A 62 6.03 -6.58 -17.98
C TRP A 62 4.86 -5.71 -17.51
N PHE A 63 4.77 -4.50 -18.04
CA PHE A 63 3.87 -3.43 -17.61
C PHE A 63 2.99 -2.86 -18.73
N GLY A 64 3.35 -3.08 -20.00
CA GLY A 64 2.56 -2.68 -21.15
C GLY A 64 1.40 -3.63 -21.42
N SER A 65 0.30 -3.10 -21.97
CA SER A 65 -0.76 -3.92 -22.51
C SER A 65 -0.42 -4.34 -23.95
N ILE A 66 -0.84 -5.53 -24.35
CA ILE A 66 -0.59 -6.09 -25.68
C ILE A 66 -1.92 -6.19 -26.40
N THR A 67 -2.04 -5.52 -27.55
CA THR A 67 -3.22 -5.60 -28.42
C THR A 67 -2.81 -6.23 -29.75
N VAL A 68 -3.47 -7.31 -30.13
CA VAL A 68 -3.20 -8.03 -31.39
C VAL A 68 -4.40 -7.93 -32.30
N ARG A 69 -4.16 -7.49 -33.54
CA ARG A 69 -5.11 -7.47 -34.66
C ARG A 69 -4.61 -8.23 -35.88
N GLY A 70 -3.34 -8.63 -35.89
CA GLY A 70 -2.69 -9.41 -36.94
C GLY A 70 -2.30 -10.80 -36.46
N VAL A 71 -1.11 -11.26 -36.83
CA VAL A 71 -0.64 -12.64 -36.58
C VAL A 71 0.60 -12.65 -35.69
N VAL A 72 0.63 -13.52 -34.69
CA VAL A 72 1.80 -13.77 -33.84
C VAL A 72 2.10 -15.26 -33.86
N ARG A 73 3.28 -15.64 -34.35
CA ARG A 73 3.67 -17.05 -34.48
C ARG A 73 4.26 -17.66 -33.20
N GLY A 74 4.67 -16.82 -32.25
CA GLY A 74 5.21 -17.24 -30.95
C GLY A 74 4.22 -17.12 -29.79
N ASP A 75 4.78 -17.15 -28.58
CA ASP A 75 4.06 -16.99 -27.32
C ASP A 75 3.83 -15.51 -26.96
N ILE A 76 2.71 -15.21 -26.33
CA ILE A 76 2.38 -13.88 -25.81
C ILE A 76 2.28 -13.93 -24.29
N VAL A 77 3.14 -13.18 -23.60
CA VAL A 77 3.20 -13.12 -22.13
C VAL A 77 3.06 -11.69 -21.65
N SER A 78 2.04 -11.44 -20.82
CA SER A 78 1.88 -10.19 -20.08
C SER A 78 1.82 -10.43 -18.57
N TYR A 79 2.73 -9.82 -17.83
CA TYR A 79 2.75 -9.97 -16.37
C TYR A 79 1.65 -9.13 -15.70
N THR A 80 1.53 -7.87 -16.09
CA THR A 80 0.61 -6.93 -15.43
C THR A 80 -0.36 -6.23 -16.36
N GLY A 81 0.00 -6.02 -17.64
CA GLY A 81 -0.90 -5.45 -18.65
C GLY A 81 -1.97 -6.43 -19.09
N SER A 82 -3.01 -5.93 -19.74
CA SER A 82 -4.03 -6.78 -20.36
C SER A 82 -3.59 -7.23 -21.75
N ILE A 83 -4.03 -8.41 -22.16
CA ILE A 83 -3.90 -8.89 -23.54
C ILE A 83 -5.26 -8.78 -24.20
N GLU A 84 -5.37 -8.04 -25.30
CA GLU A 84 -6.57 -7.95 -26.13
C GLU A 84 -6.31 -8.56 -27.51
N LEU A 85 -7.05 -9.62 -27.84
CA LEU A 85 -7.05 -10.24 -29.16
C LEU A 85 -8.32 -9.77 -29.89
N ASP A 86 -8.14 -8.95 -30.91
CA ASP A 86 -9.22 -8.36 -31.71
C ASP A 86 -9.75 -9.34 -32.77
N SER A 87 -10.85 -9.00 -33.44
CA SER A 87 -11.42 -9.85 -34.49
C SER A 87 -10.43 -10.09 -35.62
N GLY A 88 -10.09 -11.35 -35.91
CA GLY A 88 -9.10 -11.73 -36.92
C GLY A 88 -7.67 -11.88 -36.40
N ALA A 89 -7.43 -11.68 -35.10
CA ALA A 89 -6.12 -11.94 -34.50
C ALA A 89 -5.84 -13.45 -34.46
N VAL A 90 -4.63 -13.85 -34.86
CA VAL A 90 -4.18 -15.25 -34.82
C VAL A 90 -2.91 -15.35 -33.97
N VAL A 91 -2.94 -16.20 -32.95
CA VAL A 91 -1.76 -16.52 -32.13
C VAL A 91 -1.49 -18.01 -32.26
N GLU A 92 -0.34 -18.37 -32.84
CA GLU A 92 0.03 -19.78 -33.02
C GLU A 92 0.54 -20.40 -31.72
N GLY A 93 1.18 -19.62 -30.85
CA GLY A 93 1.67 -20.04 -29.54
C GLY A 93 0.68 -19.89 -28.38
N ASN A 94 1.22 -19.90 -27.17
CA ASN A 94 0.50 -19.76 -25.90
C ASN A 94 0.23 -18.29 -25.57
N VAL A 95 -0.86 -18.03 -24.86
CA VAL A 95 -1.22 -16.69 -24.38
C VAL A 95 -1.34 -16.73 -22.86
N LEU A 96 -0.50 -15.98 -22.17
CA LEU A 96 -0.48 -15.89 -20.71
C LEU A 96 -0.62 -14.44 -20.26
N SER A 97 -1.70 -14.15 -19.52
CA SER A 97 -1.78 -12.93 -18.70
C SER A 97 -1.91 -13.29 -17.23
N LEU A 98 -0.97 -12.81 -16.41
CA LEU A 98 -0.99 -13.04 -14.96
C LEU A 98 -2.02 -12.17 -14.22
N THR A 99 -2.13 -10.88 -14.58
CA THR A 99 -2.88 -9.91 -13.78
C THR A 99 -3.92 -9.11 -14.57
N GLY A 100 -3.59 -8.59 -15.77
CA GLY A 100 -4.46 -7.68 -16.52
C GLY A 100 -5.66 -8.36 -17.20
N GLY A 101 -5.57 -9.67 -17.39
CA GLY A 101 -6.56 -10.52 -18.04
C GLY A 101 -6.35 -10.63 -19.55
N VAL A 102 -6.92 -11.68 -20.13
CA VAL A 102 -6.99 -11.88 -21.59
C VAL A 102 -8.43 -11.64 -22.06
N GLN A 103 -8.60 -10.71 -23.00
CA GLN A 103 -9.87 -10.47 -23.68
C GLN A 103 -9.74 -10.95 -25.12
N MET A 104 -10.55 -11.94 -25.49
CA MET A 104 -10.59 -12.48 -26.83
C MET A 104 -11.93 -12.13 -27.48
N LYS A 105 -11.91 -11.36 -28.56
CA LYS A 105 -13.12 -11.03 -29.31
C LYS A 105 -13.52 -12.16 -30.24
N SER A 106 -14.77 -12.13 -30.69
CA SER A 106 -15.30 -13.11 -31.65
C SER A 106 -14.48 -13.06 -32.94
N GLY A 107 -13.98 -14.22 -33.38
CA GLY A 107 -13.13 -14.36 -34.57
C GLY A 107 -11.62 -14.22 -34.31
N ALA A 108 -11.18 -14.14 -33.06
CA ALA A 108 -9.77 -14.34 -32.71
C ALA A 108 -9.47 -15.82 -32.49
N GLU A 109 -8.30 -16.27 -32.93
CA GLU A 109 -7.83 -17.65 -32.83
C GLU A 109 -6.53 -17.70 -32.00
N ALA A 110 -6.50 -18.58 -31.00
CA ALA A 110 -5.29 -18.90 -30.24
C ALA A 110 -5.12 -20.42 -30.27
N ASN A 111 -4.07 -20.89 -30.94
CA ASN A 111 -3.82 -22.30 -31.17
C ASN A 111 -3.12 -22.98 -29.98
N GLY A 112 -2.44 -22.21 -29.13
CA GLY A 112 -1.86 -22.68 -27.88
C GLY A 112 -2.77 -22.52 -26.65
N ALA A 113 -2.20 -22.71 -25.47
CA ALA A 113 -2.93 -22.57 -24.21
C ALA A 113 -3.20 -21.09 -23.88
N VAL A 114 -4.44 -20.77 -23.50
CA VAL A 114 -4.81 -19.41 -23.06
C VAL A 114 -5.06 -19.41 -21.55
N ILE A 115 -4.19 -18.74 -20.81
CA ILE A 115 -4.22 -18.63 -19.35
C ILE A 115 -4.42 -17.16 -18.97
N GLY A 116 -5.42 -16.88 -18.13
CA GLY A 116 -5.75 -15.53 -17.68
C GLY A 116 -7.01 -14.91 -18.31
N ILE A 117 -7.86 -15.71 -18.97
CA ILE A 117 -9.20 -15.27 -19.42
C ILE A 117 -10.04 -14.82 -18.21
N GLU A 118 -9.96 -15.58 -17.11
CA GLU A 118 -10.43 -15.10 -15.81
C GLU A 118 -9.25 -14.52 -15.03
N PRO A 119 -9.42 -13.34 -14.40
CA PRO A 119 -8.38 -12.76 -13.55
C PRO A 119 -7.99 -13.75 -12.46
N LEU A 120 -6.71 -14.12 -12.36
CA LEU A 120 -6.23 -15.03 -11.32
C LEU A 120 -6.66 -14.51 -9.94
N ALA A 121 -7.02 -15.43 -9.03
CA ALA A 121 -7.36 -15.08 -7.66
C ALA A 121 -6.21 -14.30 -7.00
N GLY A 122 -6.45 -13.02 -6.68
CA GLY A 122 -5.44 -12.09 -6.14
C GLY A 122 -4.95 -11.02 -7.12
N SER A 123 -5.22 -11.15 -8.42
CA SER A 123 -4.88 -10.15 -9.45
C SER A 123 -5.45 -8.76 -9.13
N THR A 124 -6.67 -8.69 -8.58
CA THR A 124 -7.34 -7.44 -8.22
C THR A 124 -6.56 -6.57 -7.23
N VAL A 125 -5.86 -7.18 -6.27
CA VAL A 125 -5.02 -6.46 -5.30
C VAL A 125 -3.74 -5.94 -5.96
N THR A 126 -3.14 -6.77 -6.82
CA THR A 126 -1.94 -6.41 -7.59
C THR A 126 -2.23 -5.28 -8.60
N THR A 127 -3.33 -5.37 -9.35
CA THR A 127 -3.79 -4.31 -10.27
C THR A 127 -4.08 -3.01 -9.52
N ALA A 128 -4.72 -3.09 -8.35
CA ALA A 128 -4.99 -1.91 -7.53
C ALA A 128 -3.71 -1.20 -7.06
N LEU A 129 -2.69 -1.98 -6.66
CA LEU A 129 -1.39 -1.45 -6.26
C LEU A 129 -0.63 -0.82 -7.43
N ILE A 130 -0.60 -1.48 -8.59
CA ILE A 130 0.08 -0.97 -9.79
C ILE A 130 -0.58 0.33 -10.28
N ASN A 131 -1.91 0.37 -10.32
CA ASN A 131 -2.65 1.57 -10.73
C ASN A 131 -2.42 2.72 -9.74
N ALA A 132 -2.32 2.42 -8.44
CA ALA A 132 -1.95 3.41 -7.42
C ALA A 132 -0.51 3.93 -7.60
N LEU A 133 0.44 3.06 -7.98
CA LEU A 133 1.84 3.45 -8.27
C LEU A 133 1.96 4.29 -9.55
N ARG A 134 1.14 4.00 -10.59
CA ARG A 134 1.13 4.76 -11.85
C ARG A 134 0.30 6.03 -11.82
N GLY A 135 -0.34 6.36 -10.69
CA GLY A 135 -1.20 7.53 -10.59
C GLY A 135 -2.44 7.48 -11.50
N GLN A 136 -2.77 6.31 -12.05
CA GLN A 136 -3.98 6.16 -12.86
C GLN A 136 -5.21 6.16 -11.96
N PRO A 137 -6.22 7.01 -12.23
CA PRO A 137 -7.46 6.98 -11.48
C PRO A 137 -8.16 5.64 -11.71
N GLN A 138 -8.21 4.79 -10.67
CA GLN A 138 -8.94 3.52 -10.69
C GLN A 138 -10.39 3.75 -11.16
N SER A 139 -10.71 3.23 -12.35
CA SER A 139 -12.01 3.38 -13.02
C SER A 139 -13.12 2.48 -12.46
N ARG A 140 -12.82 1.59 -11.50
CA ARG A 140 -13.86 0.83 -10.78
C ARG A 140 -13.53 0.72 -9.30
N ARG A 141 -13.98 1.71 -8.51
CA ARG A 141 -14.07 1.55 -7.06
C ARG A 141 -15.06 0.42 -6.78
N PHE A 142 -14.57 -0.73 -6.32
CA PHE A 142 -15.37 -1.92 -5.99
C PHE A 142 -16.43 -1.63 -4.90
N LEU A 143 -16.22 -0.58 -4.10
CA LEU A 143 -17.11 -0.13 -3.04
C LEU A 143 -17.23 1.41 -3.09
N PRO A 144 -18.41 1.98 -2.77
CA PRO A 144 -18.55 3.40 -2.51
C PRO A 144 -17.53 3.87 -1.46
N THR A 145 -16.90 5.02 -1.68
CA THR A 145 -15.77 5.53 -0.87
C THR A 145 -16.09 5.65 0.63
N GLY A 146 -17.35 5.86 0.99
CA GLY A 146 -17.80 5.84 2.39
C GLY A 146 -17.78 4.44 3.03
N ILE A 147 -18.15 3.39 2.29
CA ILE A 147 -18.24 2.02 2.81
C ILE A 147 -16.83 1.45 3.07
N SER A 148 -15.88 1.70 2.18
CA SER A 148 -14.48 1.29 2.38
C SER A 148 -13.86 1.91 3.65
N GLY A 149 -14.20 3.17 3.95
CA GLY A 149 -13.74 3.84 5.16
C GLY A 149 -14.31 3.20 6.43
N ILE A 150 -15.59 2.82 6.43
CA ILE A 150 -16.26 2.17 7.57
C ILE A 150 -15.69 0.77 7.81
N ILE A 151 -15.45 0.00 6.74
CA ILE A 151 -14.84 -1.34 6.83
C ILE A 151 -13.42 -1.22 7.41
N GLY A 152 -12.60 -0.31 6.88
CA GLY A 152 -11.25 -0.07 7.39
C GLY A 152 -11.24 0.39 8.85
N ALA A 153 -12.19 1.23 9.25
CA ALA A 153 -12.36 1.64 10.65
C ALA A 153 -12.73 0.47 11.56
N THR A 154 -13.68 -0.37 11.13
CA THR A 154 -14.09 -1.56 11.85
C THR A 154 -12.92 -2.53 12.05
N ILE A 155 -12.17 -2.82 10.99
CA ILE A 155 -10.99 -3.68 11.03
C ILE A 155 -9.95 -3.12 12.00
N THR A 156 -9.69 -1.81 11.94
CA THR A 156 -8.71 -1.17 12.83
C THR A 156 -9.13 -1.24 14.29
N ILE A 157 -10.42 -1.01 14.59
CA ILE A 157 -10.97 -1.16 15.95
C ILE A 157 -10.77 -2.60 16.43
N LEU A 158 -11.20 -3.59 15.64
CA LEU A 158 -11.05 -5.01 15.99
C LEU A 158 -9.58 -5.38 16.23
N LEU A 159 -8.67 -4.88 15.39
CA LEU A 159 -7.24 -5.12 15.52
C LEU A 159 -6.66 -4.50 16.79
N THR A 160 -7.00 -3.24 17.10
CA THR A 160 -6.51 -2.59 18.34
C THR A 160 -7.05 -3.25 19.60
N VAL A 161 -8.30 -3.71 19.58
CA VAL A 161 -8.90 -4.49 20.66
C VAL A 161 -8.18 -5.84 20.79
N GLY A 162 -8.01 -6.57 19.69
CA GLY A 162 -7.30 -7.86 19.66
C GLY A 162 -5.87 -7.76 20.20
N LEU A 163 -5.09 -6.79 19.73
CA LEU A 163 -3.73 -6.55 20.21
C LEU A 163 -3.69 -6.22 21.71
N THR A 164 -4.69 -5.49 22.21
CA THR A 164 -4.79 -5.17 23.63
C THR A 164 -5.23 -6.37 24.48
N LEU A 165 -6.04 -7.29 23.93
CA LEU A 165 -6.42 -8.53 24.60
C LEU A 165 -5.22 -9.50 24.70
N ILE A 166 -4.44 -9.63 23.62
CA ILE A 166 -3.28 -10.53 23.59
C ILE A 166 -2.13 -9.98 24.45
N TRP A 167 -1.83 -8.68 24.35
CA TRP A 167 -0.71 -8.05 25.07
C TRP A 167 -1.08 -6.73 25.78
N PRO A 168 -1.91 -6.78 26.84
CA PRO A 168 -2.41 -5.57 27.51
C PRO A 168 -1.31 -4.74 28.18
N ARG A 169 -0.30 -5.41 28.75
CA ARG A 169 0.83 -4.74 29.43
C ARG A 169 1.74 -4.02 28.44
N ARG A 170 1.99 -4.62 27.28
CA ARG A 170 2.86 -4.06 26.23
C ARG A 170 2.23 -2.83 25.60
N THR A 171 0.97 -2.89 25.19
CA THR A 171 0.25 -1.74 24.62
C THR A 171 0.13 -0.57 25.62
N ALA A 172 -0.10 -0.86 26.90
CA ALA A 172 -0.06 0.15 27.96
C ALA A 172 1.34 0.74 28.19
N GLY A 173 2.40 -0.07 28.06
CA GLY A 173 3.79 0.37 28.11
C GLY A 173 4.12 1.37 27.00
N ILE A 174 3.70 1.07 25.78
CA ILE A 174 3.86 1.97 24.62
C ILE A 174 3.13 3.29 24.86
N GLY A 175 1.89 3.26 25.38
CA GLY A 175 1.13 4.47 25.68
C GLY A 175 1.73 5.32 26.82
N ARG A 176 2.41 4.69 27.80
CA ARG A 176 3.18 5.41 28.83
C ARG A 176 4.44 6.03 28.24
N ALA A 177 5.14 5.29 27.39
CA ALA A 177 6.33 5.74 26.68
C ALA A 177 6.07 7.00 25.84
N LEU A 178 4.97 6.97 25.06
CA LEU A 178 4.55 8.09 24.22
C LEU A 178 4.24 9.34 25.04
N ARG A 179 3.60 9.20 26.21
CA ARG A 179 3.31 10.33 27.10
C ARG A 179 4.55 10.89 27.78
N ALA A 180 5.52 10.03 28.10
CA ALA A 180 6.74 10.46 28.77
C ALA A 180 7.72 11.20 27.84
N ALA A 181 7.74 10.85 26.55
CA ALA A 181 8.65 11.48 25.58
C ALA A 181 7.99 11.67 24.20
N PRO A 182 6.93 12.48 24.09
CA PRO A 182 6.10 12.56 22.87
C PRO A 182 6.88 12.99 21.64
N LEU A 183 7.77 13.98 21.77
CA LEU A 183 8.57 14.48 20.64
C LEU A 183 9.61 13.46 20.18
N ARG A 184 10.27 12.76 21.11
CA ARG A 184 11.25 11.71 20.77
C ARG A 184 10.56 10.54 20.08
N SER A 185 9.39 10.13 20.58
CA SER A 185 8.59 9.10 19.92
C SER A 185 8.14 9.51 18.51
N ALA A 186 7.75 10.78 18.31
CA ALA A 186 7.38 11.26 16.98
C ALA A 186 8.57 11.27 16.02
N LEU A 187 9.74 11.73 16.46
CA LEU A 187 10.96 11.77 15.63
C LEU A 187 11.45 10.38 15.25
N VAL A 188 11.56 9.46 16.23
CA VAL A 188 11.97 8.07 15.96
C VAL A 188 10.96 7.38 15.06
N GLY A 189 9.66 7.60 15.30
CA GLY A 189 8.59 7.07 14.49
C GLY A 189 8.65 7.52 13.03
N PHE A 190 8.74 8.83 12.83
CA PHE A 190 8.86 9.44 11.50
C PHE A 190 10.10 8.97 10.76
N LEU A 191 11.28 8.99 11.41
CA LEU A 191 12.52 8.51 10.82
C LEU A 191 12.42 7.03 10.42
N SER A 192 11.80 6.20 11.26
CA SER A 192 11.58 4.78 10.96
C SER A 192 10.67 4.61 9.73
N THR A 193 9.58 5.38 9.65
CA THR A 193 8.67 5.34 8.50
C THR A 193 9.34 5.81 7.22
N VAL A 194 10.15 6.88 7.27
CA VAL A 194 10.92 7.36 6.12
C VAL A 194 11.93 6.31 5.66
N LEU A 195 12.65 5.67 6.59
CA LEU A 195 13.61 4.61 6.27
C LEU A 195 12.91 3.39 5.64
N ILE A 196 11.76 2.99 6.18
CA ILE A 196 10.93 1.92 5.61
C ILE A 196 10.51 2.28 4.19
N LEU A 197 10.00 3.49 3.98
CA LEU A 197 9.54 3.94 2.66
C LEU A 197 10.69 4.02 1.64
N ALA A 198 11.88 4.44 2.08
CA ALA A 198 13.08 4.46 1.24
C ALA A 198 13.60 3.06 0.91
N ALA A 199 13.51 2.11 1.84
CA ALA A 199 13.91 0.72 1.63
C ALA A 199 12.89 -0.09 0.81
N LEU A 200 11.60 0.29 0.86
CA LEU A 200 10.52 -0.42 0.21
C LEU A 200 10.73 -0.66 -1.29
N PRO A 201 11.07 0.32 -2.14
CA PRO A 201 11.28 0.06 -3.58
C PRO A 201 12.43 -0.90 -3.83
N PHE A 202 13.49 -0.87 -3.01
CA PHE A 202 14.61 -1.81 -3.14
C PHE A 202 14.20 -3.23 -2.76
N VAL A 203 13.49 -3.40 -1.64
CA VAL A 203 12.98 -4.71 -1.18
C VAL A 203 11.99 -5.28 -2.20
N VAL A 204 11.05 -4.45 -2.68
CA VAL A 204 10.07 -4.86 -3.67
C VAL A 204 10.75 -5.21 -4.99
N GLY A 205 11.67 -4.38 -5.48
CA GLY A 205 12.42 -4.65 -6.70
C GLY A 205 13.21 -5.97 -6.63
N LEU A 206 13.87 -6.22 -5.51
CA LEU A 206 14.60 -7.46 -5.28
C LEU A 206 13.67 -8.67 -5.20
N LEU A 207 12.51 -8.54 -4.55
CA LEU A 207 11.51 -9.60 -4.53
C LEU A 207 11.00 -9.88 -5.94
N THR A 208 10.59 -8.86 -6.69
CA THR A 208 10.04 -9.04 -8.05
C THR A 208 11.04 -9.64 -9.03
N LEU A 209 12.35 -9.49 -8.81
CA LEU A 209 13.38 -10.14 -9.62
C LEU A 209 13.45 -11.67 -9.38
N THR A 210 13.00 -12.14 -8.22
CA THR A 210 13.01 -13.56 -7.87
C THR A 210 11.68 -14.21 -8.22
N LEU A 211 11.69 -15.44 -8.73
CA LEU A 211 10.47 -16.21 -9.00
C LEU A 211 9.61 -16.42 -7.73
N ILE A 212 10.27 -16.48 -6.56
CA ILE A 212 9.64 -16.65 -5.25
C ILE A 212 9.04 -15.32 -4.74
N GLY A 213 9.55 -14.18 -5.17
CA GLY A 213 9.20 -12.90 -4.56
C GLY A 213 7.76 -12.46 -4.76
N PRO A 214 7.07 -12.70 -5.90
CA PRO A 214 5.63 -12.48 -6.01
C PRO A 214 4.83 -13.25 -4.96
N ILE A 215 5.25 -14.48 -4.60
CA ILE A 215 4.61 -15.30 -3.57
C ILE A 215 4.87 -14.70 -2.18
N LEU A 216 6.09 -14.23 -1.91
CA LEU A 216 6.47 -13.62 -0.62
C LEU A 216 6.03 -12.16 -0.46
N PHE A 217 5.67 -11.48 -1.55
CA PHE A 217 5.30 -10.07 -1.55
C PHE A 217 4.10 -9.80 -0.65
N LEU A 218 3.06 -10.63 -0.76
CA LEU A 218 1.83 -10.51 0.02
C LEU A 218 2.04 -10.70 1.53
N PRO A 219 2.65 -11.80 2.03
CA PRO A 219 2.88 -11.98 3.45
C PRO A 219 3.84 -10.92 4.03
N LEU A 220 4.88 -10.51 3.28
CA LEU A 220 5.80 -9.49 3.76
C LEU A 220 5.14 -8.11 3.86
N SER A 221 4.29 -7.78 2.88
CA SER A 221 3.49 -6.55 2.91
C SER A 221 2.55 -6.53 4.11
N LEU A 222 1.90 -7.64 4.42
CA LEU A 222 1.04 -7.74 5.61
C LEU A 222 1.86 -7.59 6.91
N LEU A 223 3.03 -8.24 6.97
CA LEU A 223 3.92 -8.16 8.13
C LEU A 223 4.41 -6.72 8.38
N LEU A 224 4.61 -5.93 7.33
CA LEU A 224 4.99 -4.52 7.43
C LEU A 224 3.97 -3.66 8.18
N HIS A 225 2.69 -4.04 8.17
CA HIS A 225 1.62 -3.30 8.83
C HIS A 225 1.52 -3.59 10.34
N VAL A 226 2.07 -4.72 10.80
CA VAL A 226 1.98 -5.14 12.20
C VAL A 226 2.61 -4.12 13.16
N PRO A 227 3.82 -3.58 12.93
CA PRO A 227 4.41 -2.56 13.79
C PRO A 227 3.55 -1.29 13.87
N TYR A 228 2.92 -0.87 12.77
CA TYR A 228 2.04 0.29 12.74
C TYR A 228 0.75 0.04 13.53
N ALA A 229 0.16 -1.15 13.45
CA ALA A 229 -1.00 -1.50 14.25
C ALA A 229 -0.70 -1.47 15.76
N ILE A 230 0.47 -1.99 16.16
CA ILE A 230 0.95 -1.93 17.54
C ILE A 230 1.16 -0.48 17.99
N GLY A 231 1.82 0.33 17.15
CA GLY A 231 2.03 1.75 17.40
C GLY A 231 0.73 2.52 17.57
N PHE A 232 -0.19 2.37 16.62
CA PHE A 232 -1.51 2.99 16.63
C PHE A 232 -2.30 2.63 17.91
N THR A 233 -2.28 1.36 18.31
CA THR A 233 -2.89 0.90 19.57
C THR A 233 -2.27 1.61 20.78
N GLY A 234 -0.96 1.83 20.78
CA GLY A 234 -0.26 2.60 21.81
C GLY A 234 -0.73 4.05 21.90
N VAL A 235 -0.97 4.71 20.77
CA VAL A 235 -1.51 6.09 20.72
C VAL A 235 -2.94 6.12 21.26
N ALA A 236 -3.80 5.21 20.82
CA ALA A 236 -5.18 5.09 21.31
C ALA A 236 -5.23 4.91 22.84
N ARG A 237 -4.33 4.07 23.38
CA ARG A 237 -4.18 3.85 24.82
C ARG A 237 -3.62 5.07 25.55
N ALA A 238 -2.70 5.81 24.95
CA ALA A 238 -2.15 7.04 25.53
C ALA A 238 -3.22 8.13 25.66
N LEU A 239 -4.09 8.25 24.64
CA LEU A 239 -5.15 9.24 24.58
C LEU A 239 -6.18 9.05 25.70
N THR A 240 -6.71 7.83 25.85
CA THR A 240 -7.71 7.53 26.89
C THR A 240 -7.10 7.51 28.29
N ALA A 241 -5.82 7.20 28.43
CA ALA A 241 -5.14 7.24 29.72
C ALA A 241 -4.79 8.66 30.21
N ALA A 242 -5.01 9.70 29.40
CA ALA A 242 -4.93 11.10 29.83
C ALA A 242 -6.21 11.58 30.53
N TRP A 243 -7.28 10.78 30.53
CA TRP A 243 -8.54 11.14 31.16
C TRP A 243 -8.48 11.05 32.70
N PRO A 244 -9.39 11.75 33.41
CA PRO A 244 -9.50 11.65 34.85
C PRO A 244 -9.71 10.20 35.31
N PRO A 245 -9.24 9.82 36.52
CA PRO A 245 -9.39 8.46 37.04
C PRO A 245 -10.84 7.96 37.11
N THR A 246 -11.80 8.88 37.24
CA THR A 246 -13.24 8.57 37.26
C THR A 246 -13.75 7.99 35.94
N TRP A 247 -13.06 8.23 34.82
CA TRP A 247 -13.41 7.72 33.49
C TRP A 247 -12.45 6.62 33.03
N ALA A 248 -11.73 5.99 33.97
CA ALA A 248 -10.80 4.93 33.65
C ALA A 248 -11.54 3.72 33.05
N LEU A 249 -11.24 3.43 31.78
CA LEU A 249 -11.80 2.30 31.06
C LEU A 249 -10.94 1.04 31.24
N ARG A 250 -11.59 -0.13 31.18
CA ARG A 250 -10.88 -1.41 31.08
C ARG A 250 -9.94 -1.41 29.86
N PRO A 251 -8.83 -2.16 29.89
CA PRO A 251 -7.82 -2.10 28.82
C PRO A 251 -8.35 -2.16 27.37
N PRO A 252 -9.18 -3.16 26.99
CA PRO A 252 -9.69 -3.25 25.62
C PRO A 252 -10.67 -2.12 25.27
N LEU A 253 -11.49 -1.67 26.23
CA LEU A 253 -12.41 -0.55 26.01
C LEU A 253 -11.66 0.77 25.82
N ALA A 254 -10.61 1.01 26.59
CA ALA A 254 -9.74 2.18 26.41
C ALA A 254 -9.04 2.18 25.03
N ALA A 255 -8.67 1.01 24.51
CA ALA A 255 -8.14 0.90 23.15
C ALA A 255 -9.23 1.20 22.11
N ALA A 256 -10.41 0.58 22.22
CA ALA A 256 -11.52 0.79 21.30
C ALA A 256 -11.96 2.25 21.24
N VAL A 257 -12.16 2.89 22.40
CA VAL A 257 -12.57 4.29 22.50
C VAL A 257 -11.48 5.23 21.99
N GLY A 258 -10.21 4.98 22.32
CA GLY A 258 -9.09 5.75 21.78
C GLY A 258 -9.01 5.64 20.25
N THR A 259 -9.17 4.44 19.71
CA THR A 259 -9.21 4.19 18.27
C THR A 259 -10.40 4.90 17.63
N LEU A 260 -11.58 4.86 18.24
CA LEU A 260 -12.78 5.55 17.73
C LEU A 260 -12.53 7.06 17.60
N ILE A 261 -11.97 7.68 18.64
CA ILE A 261 -11.67 9.13 18.63
C ILE A 261 -10.69 9.48 17.51
N ILE A 262 -9.69 8.64 17.26
CA ILE A 262 -8.71 8.87 16.19
C ILE A 262 -9.34 8.62 14.82
N ILE A 263 -10.09 7.53 14.64
CA ILE A 263 -10.49 7.07 13.32
C ILE A 263 -11.72 7.79 12.77
N THR A 264 -12.64 8.26 13.61
CA THR A 264 -13.82 9.02 13.17
C THR A 264 -13.47 10.23 12.30
N PRO A 265 -12.58 11.16 12.70
CA PRO A 265 -12.19 12.27 11.82
C PRO A 265 -11.47 11.78 10.56
N LEU A 266 -10.69 10.69 10.64
CA LEU A 266 -10.02 10.12 9.46
C LEU A 266 -11.02 9.56 8.45
N VAL A 267 -12.11 8.92 8.91
CA VAL A 267 -13.19 8.44 8.03
C VAL A 267 -13.89 9.61 7.35
N VAL A 268 -14.12 10.73 8.05
CA VAL A 268 -14.69 11.93 7.41
C VAL A 268 -13.73 12.47 6.35
N VAL A 269 -12.44 12.60 6.66
CA VAL A 269 -11.43 13.05 5.69
C VAL A 269 -11.33 12.09 4.51
N SER A 270 -11.48 10.78 4.73
CA SER A 270 -11.37 9.79 3.66
C SER A 270 -12.50 9.86 2.63
N THR A 271 -13.66 10.42 2.99
CA THR A 271 -14.74 10.68 2.03
C THR A 271 -14.38 11.71 0.97
N VAL A 272 -13.50 12.68 1.31
CA VAL A 272 -13.08 13.76 0.42
C VAL A 272 -11.69 13.48 -0.17
N ALA A 273 -10.75 13.03 0.66
CA ALA A 273 -9.35 12.82 0.33
C ALA A 273 -8.82 11.52 0.97
N PRO A 274 -9.08 10.34 0.36
CA PRO A 274 -8.73 9.04 0.95
C PRO A 274 -7.22 8.86 1.15
N THR A 275 -6.40 9.35 0.23
CA THR A 275 -4.93 9.31 0.33
C THR A 275 -4.41 10.15 1.49
N VAL A 276 -5.00 11.32 1.72
CA VAL A 276 -4.65 12.20 2.85
C VAL A 276 -5.05 11.56 4.17
N ALA A 277 -6.26 10.99 4.26
CA ALA A 277 -6.69 10.26 5.45
C ALA A 277 -5.75 9.09 5.79
N LEU A 278 -5.31 8.35 4.78
CA LEU A 278 -4.35 7.27 4.93
C LEU A 278 -3.00 7.78 5.43
N ALA A 279 -2.47 8.84 4.81
CA ALA A 279 -1.21 9.46 5.22
C ALA A 279 -1.24 9.95 6.68
N ILE A 280 -2.34 10.59 7.09
CA ILE A 280 -2.56 11.00 8.48
C ILE A 280 -2.62 9.76 9.40
N GLY A 281 -3.30 8.70 8.97
CA GLY A 281 -3.36 7.43 9.71
C GLY A 281 -1.97 6.84 9.98
N TYR A 282 -1.13 6.75 8.94
CA TYR A 282 0.25 6.30 9.11
C TYR A 282 1.11 7.27 9.92
N ALA A 283 0.88 8.58 9.84
CA ALA A 283 1.57 9.55 10.69
C ALA A 283 1.21 9.40 12.17
N VAL A 284 -0.06 9.11 12.49
CA VAL A 284 -0.48 8.80 13.86
C VAL A 284 0.12 7.46 14.30
N ALA A 285 0.06 6.43 13.46
CA ALA A 285 0.62 5.12 13.76
C ALA A 285 2.15 5.16 13.93
N SER A 286 2.86 5.97 13.13
CA SER A 286 4.31 6.14 13.22
C SER A 286 4.72 6.78 14.53
N TRP A 287 3.95 7.75 15.04
CA TRP A 287 4.18 8.33 16.37
C TRP A 287 4.16 7.25 17.45
N GLY A 288 3.19 6.34 17.39
CA GLY A 288 3.12 5.18 18.27
C GLY A 288 4.22 4.15 18.03
N LEU A 289 4.63 3.93 16.77
CA LEU A 289 5.72 3.05 16.39
C LEU A 289 7.03 3.50 17.04
N GLY A 290 7.34 4.80 17.02
CA GLY A 290 8.53 5.32 17.69
C GLY A 290 8.49 5.11 19.20
N ALA A 291 7.33 5.26 19.85
CA ALA A 291 7.17 4.90 21.25
C ALA A 291 7.38 3.40 21.49
N ALA A 292 6.93 2.55 20.57
CA ALA A 292 7.15 1.10 20.63
C ALA A 292 8.64 0.77 20.51
N LEU A 293 9.38 1.40 19.59
CA LEU A 293 10.82 1.17 19.42
C LEU A 293 11.61 1.61 20.66
N ILE A 294 11.35 2.81 21.18
CA ILE A 294 12.05 3.35 22.37
C ILE A 294 11.79 2.48 23.60
N SER A 295 10.56 1.97 23.77
CA SER A 295 10.17 1.15 24.92
C SER A 295 10.41 -0.36 24.74
N ARG A 296 11.08 -0.76 23.65
CA ARG A 296 11.28 -2.17 23.26
C ARG A 296 9.98 -2.97 23.24
N GLY A 297 8.98 -2.45 22.53
CA GLY A 297 7.63 -3.01 22.44
C GLY A 297 6.80 -2.85 23.71
N GLY A 298 7.07 -1.83 24.53
CA GLY A 298 6.37 -1.57 25.79
C GLY A 298 6.85 -2.44 26.96
N ALA A 299 8.00 -3.10 26.84
CA ALA A 299 8.57 -3.95 27.89
C ALA A 299 9.30 -3.15 28.98
N LEU A 300 9.92 -2.02 28.63
CA LEU A 300 10.72 -1.22 29.57
C LEU A 300 10.00 0.07 30.00
N PRO A 301 9.93 0.38 31.31
CA PRO A 301 9.67 1.74 31.77
C PRO A 301 10.91 2.61 31.51
N ILE A 302 10.76 3.69 30.73
CA ILE A 302 11.88 4.51 30.20
C ILE A 302 12.67 5.30 31.27
N TRP A 303 12.46 5.06 32.57
CA TRP A 303 12.97 5.96 33.63
C TRP A 303 13.48 5.27 34.90
N GLN A 304 13.88 3.99 34.86
CA GLN A 304 14.64 3.43 35.99
C GLN A 304 16.13 3.83 36.00
N ASP A 305 16.66 4.35 34.89
CA ASP A 305 18.09 4.69 34.81
C ASP A 305 18.45 6.03 35.49
N ARG A 306 17.48 6.92 35.79
CA ARG A 306 17.78 8.20 36.46
C ARG A 306 17.93 8.08 37.98
N LEU A 307 17.33 7.07 38.61
CA LEU A 307 17.40 6.92 40.07
C LEU A 307 18.71 6.28 40.54
N VAL A 308 19.47 5.63 39.64
CA VAL A 308 20.76 5.00 40.00
C VAL A 308 21.92 6.01 39.99
N TYR A 309 21.84 7.10 39.22
CA TYR A 309 22.91 8.10 39.16
C TYR A 309 22.81 9.20 40.23
N GLU A 310 21.63 9.45 40.81
CA GLU A 310 21.47 10.46 41.87
C GLU A 310 21.73 9.92 43.29
N TYR A 311 21.79 8.60 43.48
CA TYR A 311 22.05 8.00 44.81
C TYR A 311 23.45 7.36 44.95
N GLY A 312 24.28 7.40 43.90
CA GLY A 312 25.61 6.80 43.88
C GLY A 312 26.77 7.75 44.21
N ARG A 313 26.49 8.94 44.74
CA ARG A 313 27.53 9.93 45.10
C ARG A 313 27.23 10.59 46.46
N SER A 314 27.07 9.74 47.46
CA SER A 314 27.29 10.08 48.85
C SER A 314 27.89 8.84 49.50
N ASP A 315 29.21 8.77 49.44
CA ASP A 315 30.14 8.29 50.48
C ASP A 315 31.56 8.24 49.91
#